data_AF-A0A524I7P9-F1
#
_entry.id   AF-A0A524I7P9-F1
#
_cell.length_a   1.000
_cell.length_b   1.000
_cell.length_c   1.000
_cell.angle_alpha   90.00
_cell.angle_beta   90.00
_cell.angle_gamma   90.00
#
_symmetry.space_group_name_H-M   'P 1'
#
loop_
_entity.id
_entity.type
_entity.pdbx_description
1 polymer ?
#
loop_
_entity_poly.entity_id
_entity_poly.type
_entity_poly.pdbx_seq_one_letter_code
_entity_poly.pdbx_strand_id
1 'polypeptide(L)' 'RGGWTGLVIDQQPWLQGYLPILQICLSKVYGFSGLPINTGAGFVDKSNVEAVAPLAEKNIR' A
#
# COMPACT_ATOMS: atom_id res chain seq x y z
N ARG A 1 -11.15 -4.40 -14.94
CA ARG A 1 -11.40 -5.46 -15.97
C ARG A 1 -12.30 -5.00 -17.12
N GLY A 2 -13.36 -4.22 -16.89
CA GLY A 2 -14.26 -3.74 -17.97
C GLY A 2 -13.71 -2.67 -18.94
N GLY A 3 -12.40 -2.35 -18.90
CA GLY A 3 -11.77 -1.43 -19.86
C GLY A 3 -12.02 0.08 -19.63
N TRP A 4 -12.83 0.48 -18.66
CA TRP A 4 -13.17 1.88 -18.35
C TRP A 4 -12.01 2.73 -17.80
N THR A 5 -11.01 2.07 -17.21
CA THR A 5 -9.84 2.71 -16.61
C THR A 5 -8.59 2.12 -17.24
N GLY A 6 -7.73 2.97 -17.79
CA GLY A 6 -6.50 2.55 -18.48
C GLY A 6 -5.30 2.37 -17.54
N LEU A 7 -5.24 3.16 -16.47
CA LEU A 7 -4.10 3.25 -15.57
C LEU A 7 -4.56 3.72 -14.19
N VAL A 8 -3.96 3.19 -13.12
CA VAL A 8 -4.14 3.64 -11.74
C VAL A 8 -2.79 3.80 -11.07
N ILE A 9 -2.62 4.85 -10.26
CA ILE A 9 -1.43 5.00 -9.40
C ILE A 9 -1.68 4.24 -8.10
N ASP A 10 -0.72 3.40 -7.78
CA ASP A 10 -0.73 2.56 -6.61
C ASP A 10 0.07 3.20 -5.47
N GLN A 11 -0.64 3.59 -4.40
CA GLN A 11 -0.05 4.20 -3.21
C GLN A 11 -0.10 3.32 -1.95
N GLN A 12 -0.59 2.08 -2.05
CA GLN A 12 -0.71 1.14 -0.91
C GLN A 12 -1.29 1.77 0.39
N PRO A 13 -2.54 2.29 0.40
CA PRO A 13 -3.09 3.01 1.56
C PRO A 13 -3.18 2.16 2.83
N TRP A 14 -3.33 0.84 2.69
CA TRP A 14 -3.28 -0.08 3.83
C TRP A 14 -1.94 0.00 4.58
N LEU A 15 -0.81 0.09 3.86
CA LEU A 15 0.51 0.28 4.46
C LEU A 15 0.67 1.68 5.07
N GLN A 16 0.09 2.71 4.45
CA GLN A 16 0.08 4.05 5.02
C GLN A 16 -0.65 4.11 6.37
N GLY A 17 -1.69 3.29 6.57
CA GLY A 17 -2.36 3.17 7.87
C GLY A 17 -1.60 2.29 8.87
N TYR A 18 -1.07 1.16 8.41
CA TYR A 18 -0.45 0.16 9.28
C TYR A 18 0.95 0.56 9.78
N LEU A 19 1.82 1.02 8.89
CA LEU A 19 3.23 1.26 9.19
C LEU A 19 3.44 2.38 10.24
N PRO A 20 2.72 3.51 10.23
CA PRO A 20 2.89 4.53 11.26
C PRO A 20 2.50 4.03 12.66
N ILE A 21 1.45 3.21 12.77
CA ILE A 21 1.04 2.62 14.06
C ILE A 21 2.11 1.67 14.57
N LEU A 22 2.64 0.82 13.69
CA LEU A 22 3.75 -0.07 14.03
C LEU A 22 4.98 0.71 14.49
N GLN A 23 5.34 1.79 13.79
CA GLN A 23 6.46 2.65 14.18
C GLN A 23 6.26 3.25 15.57
N ILE A 24 5.05 3.73 15.90
CA ILE A 24 4.74 4.24 17.25
C ILE A 24 4.94 3.15 18.31
N CYS A 25 4.47 1.93 18.07
CA CYS A 25 4.70 0.80 18.98
C CYS A 25 6.19 0.50 19.18
N LEU A 26 6.96 0.46 18.09
CA LEU A 26 8.41 0.22 18.12
C LEU A 26 9.17 1.32 18.87
N SER A 27 8.81 2.59 18.65
CA SER A 27 9.35 3.71 19.39
C SER A 27 9.03 3.62 20.88
N LYS A 28 7.79 3.25 21.23
CA LYS A 28 7.35 3.18 22.63
C LYS A 28 8.01 2.03 23.41
N VAL A 29 8.15 0.86 22.80
CA VAL A 29 8.62 -0.36 23.49
C VAL A 29 10.14 -0.47 23.45
N TYR A 30 10.77 -0.05 22.35
CA TYR A 30 12.20 -0.31 22.10
C TYR A 30 13.03 0.94 21.82
N GLY A 31 12.41 2.14 21.77
CA GLY A 31 13.15 3.39 21.57
C GLY A 31 13.64 3.63 20.14
N PHE A 32 13.11 2.93 19.14
CA PHE A 32 13.44 3.19 17.74
C PHE A 32 12.99 4.59 17.29
N SER A 33 13.78 5.25 16.45
CA SER A 33 13.38 6.49 15.77
C SER A 33 12.38 6.21 14.65
N GLY A 34 11.55 7.22 14.33
CA GLY A 34 10.67 7.16 13.16
C GLY A 34 11.47 7.03 11.86
N LEU A 35 10.93 6.27 10.92
CA LEU A 35 11.48 6.01 9.60
C LEU A 35 10.59 6.66 8.53
N PRO A 36 11.18 7.40 7.57
CA PRO A 36 10.48 7.83 6.38
C PRO A 36 10.30 6.64 5.44
N ILE A 37 9.04 6.24 5.19
CA ILE A 37 8.72 5.08 4.33
C ILE A 37 7.88 5.51 3.14
N ASN A 38 8.36 5.24 1.94
CA ASN A 38 7.61 5.41 0.69
C ASN A 38 6.78 4.14 0.40
N THR A 39 5.48 4.32 0.21
CA THR A 39 4.50 3.24 -0.06
C THR A 39 3.98 3.25 -1.50
N GLY A 40 4.53 4.11 -2.37
CA GLY A 40 4.20 4.11 -3.78
C GLY A 40 4.73 2.85 -4.48
N ALA A 41 3.83 2.04 -5.03
CA ALA A 41 4.17 0.82 -5.77
C ALA A 41 4.22 1.02 -7.30
N GLY A 42 3.91 2.22 -7.79
CA GLY A 42 3.97 2.58 -9.20
C GLY A 42 2.61 2.53 -9.88
N PHE A 43 2.58 2.10 -11.15
CA PHE A 43 1.36 2.09 -11.94
C PHE A 43 0.77 0.68 -12.07
N VAL A 44 -0.57 0.62 -11.99
CA VAL A 44 -1.36 -0.58 -12.27
C VAL A 44 -2.11 -0.39 -13.59
N ASP A 45 -1.93 -1.34 -14.50
CA ASP A 45 -2.56 -1.37 -15.81
C ASP A 45 -2.96 -2.82 -16.19
N LYS A 46 -3.41 -3.02 -17.43
CA LYS A 46 -3.87 -4.33 -17.92
C LYS A 46 -2.81 -5.44 -17.82
N SER A 47 -1.52 -5.11 -17.83
CA SER A 47 -0.43 -6.09 -17.80
C SER A 47 -0.20 -6.68 -16.39
N ASN A 48 -0.59 -5.97 -15.33
CA ASN A 48 -0.27 -6.35 -13.94
C ASN A 48 -1.47 -6.36 -12.98
N VAL A 49 -2.64 -5.88 -13.40
CA VAL A 49 -3.84 -5.76 -12.54
C VAL A 49 -4.26 -7.07 -11.87
N GLU A 50 -4.03 -8.22 -12.50
CA GLU A 50 -4.44 -9.51 -11.95
C GLU A 50 -3.65 -9.91 -10.70
N ALA A 51 -2.44 -9.36 -10.49
CA ALA A 51 -1.68 -9.60 -9.26
C ALA A 51 -2.26 -8.85 -8.05
N VAL A 52 -2.89 -7.69 -8.27
CA VAL A 52 -3.37 -6.79 -7.21
C VAL A 52 -4.88 -6.87 -6.99
N ALA A 53 -5.65 -7.27 -8.00
CA ALA A 53 -7.12 -7.33 -7.92
C ALA A 53 -7.63 -8.20 -6.74
N PRO A 54 -7.08 -9.39 -6.44
CA PRO A 54 -7.53 -10.19 -5.30
C PRO A 54 -7.30 -9.53 -3.94
N LEU A 55 -6.33 -8.61 -3.85
CA LEU A 55 -6.03 -7.85 -2.65
C LEU A 55 -6.96 -6.64 -2.51
N ALA A 56 -7.25 -5.97 -3.62
CA ALA A 56 -8.21 -4.86 -3.68
C ALA A 56 -9.63 -5.34 -3.34
N GLU A 57 -10.03 -6.52 -3.84
CA GLU A 57 -11.30 -7.17 -3.49
C GLU A 57 -11.44 -7.45 -1.98
N LYS A 58 -10.31 -7.58 -1.26
CA LYS A 58 -10.25 -7.74 0.20
C LYS A 58 -10.08 -6.43 0.98
N ASN A 59 -10.08 -5.28 0.30
CA ASN A 59 -9.84 -3.95 0.89
C ASN A 59 -8.49 -3.81 1.60
N ILE A 60 -7.49 -4.59 1.18
CA ILE A 60 -6.11 -4.48 1.66
C ILE A 60 -5.18 -3.94 0.58
N ARG A 61 -5.74 -3.46 -0.53
CA ARG A 61 -4.97 -2.77 -1.57
C ARG A 61 -5.65 -1.61 -2.26
#